data_AF-A0A920EDL6-F1
#
_entry.id   AF-A0A920EDL6-F1
#
_cell.length_a   1.000
_cell.length_b   1.000
_cell.length_c   1.000
_cell.angle_alpha   90.00
_cell.angle_beta   90.00
_cell.angle_gamma   90.00
#
_symmetry.space_group_name_H-M   'P 1'
#
loop_
_entity.id
_entity.type
_entity.pdbx_description
1 polymer ?
#
loop_
_entity_poly.entity_id
_entity_poly.type
_entity_poly.pdbx_seq_one_letter_code
_entity_poly.pdbx_strand_id
1 'polypeptide(L)' 'MGRLDNKVAVITGAGSGVGREHALLLASEGLKSL' A
#
# COMPACT_ATOMS: atom_id res chain seq x y z
N MET A 1 4.86 -13.23 7.53
CA MET A 1 4.26 -13.19 6.19
C MET A 1 3.01 -12.33 6.33
N GLY A 2 3.02 -11.12 5.78
CA GLY A 2 1.89 -10.20 5.78
C GLY A 2 0.83 -10.62 4.77
N ARG A 3 -0.39 -10.10 4.89
CA ARG A 3 -1.53 -10.55 4.08
C ARG A 3 -1.38 -10.23 2.59
N LEU A 4 -0.49 -9.31 2.24
CA LEU A 4 -0.31 -8.79 0.88
C LEU A 4 1.07 -9.11 0.29
N ASP A 5 1.82 -10.02 0.92
CA ASP A 5 3.08 -10.49 0.37
C ASP A 5 2.93 -10.96 -1.09
N ASN A 6 3.88 -10.54 -1.93
CA ASN A 6 3.92 -10.79 -3.39
C ASN A 6 2.75 -10.22 -4.20
N LYS A 7 1.98 -9.28 -3.65
CA LYS A 7 0.97 -8.53 -4.39
C LYS A 7 1.47 -7.15 -4.79
N VAL A 8 0.98 -6.67 -5.93
CA VAL A 8 1.24 -5.33 -6.45
C VAL A 8 -0.08 -4.59 -6.58
N ALA A 9 -0.12 -3.32 -6.18
CA ALA A 9 -1.26 -2.44 -6.42
C ALA A 9 -0.81 -1.05 -6.90
N VAL A 10 -1.65 -0.44 -7.73
CA VAL A 10 -1.52 0.97 -8.12
C VAL A 10 -2.37 1.80 -7.17
N ILE A 11 -1.77 2.82 -6.56
CA ILE A 11 -2.45 3.66 -5.57
C ILE A 11 -2.46 5.11 -6.07
N THR A 12 -3.64 5.61 -6.43
CA THR A 12 -3.83 7.02 -6.78
C THR A 12 -4.01 7.88 -5.53
N GLY A 13 -3.49 9.11 -5.53
CA GLY A 13 -3.64 10.02 -4.38
C GLY A 13 -2.84 9.62 -3.14
N ALA A 14 -1.77 8.83 -3.29
CA ALA A 14 -0.93 8.37 -2.18
C ALA A 14 -0.05 9.47 -1.54
N GLY A 15 -0.09 10.71 -2.05
CA GLY A 15 0.74 11.82 -1.57
C GLY A 15 0.31 12.38 -0.22
N SER A 16 -0.98 12.29 0.15
CA SER A 16 -1.49 12.82 1.41
C SER A 16 -2.85 12.21 1.80
N GLY A 17 -3.30 12.55 3.01
CA GLY A 17 -4.62 12.16 3.52
C GLY A 17 -4.86 10.65 3.51
N VAL A 18 -6.10 10.26 3.20
CA VAL A 18 -6.54 8.87 3.26
C VAL A 18 -5.76 7.96 2.32
N GLY A 19 -5.39 8.44 1.12
CA GLY A 19 -4.61 7.66 0.16
C GLY A 19 -3.22 7.30 0.68
N ARG A 20 -2.57 8.22 1.39
CA ARG A 20 -1.26 7.98 2.03
C ARG A 20 -1.36 6.98 3.17
N GLU A 21 -2.34 7.11 4.05
CA GLU A 21 -2.53 6.19 5.17
C GLU A 21 -2.80 4.76 4.70
N HIS A 22 -3.61 4.60 3.65
CA HIS A 22 -3.83 3.29 3.03
C HIS A 22 -2.55 2.74 2.40
N ALA A 23 -1.77 3.55 1.68
CA ALA A 23 -0.51 3.10 1.09
C ALA A 23 0.47 2.57 2.15
N LEU A 24 0.58 3.25 3.29
CA LEU A 24 1.43 2.84 4.40
C LEU A 24 0.94 1.55 5.08
N LEU A 25 -0.35 1.46 5.38
CA LEU A 25 -0.94 0.25 5.96
C LEU A 25 -0.72 -0.96 5.04
N LEU A 26 -1.00 -0.81 3.75
CA LEU A 26 -0.87 -1.90 2.78
C LEU A 26 0.60 -2.32 2.60
N ALA A 27 1.54 -1.35 2.56
CA ALA A 27 2.96 -1.64 2.53
C ALA A 27 3.43 -2.44 3.76
N SER A 28 2.88 -2.15 4.94
CA SER A 28 3.19 -2.90 6.17
C SER A 28 2.74 -4.36 6.12
N GLU A 29 1.74 -4.67 5.30
CA GLU A 29 1.25 -6.03 5.04
C GLU A 29 2.03 -6.75 3.92
N GLY A 30 3.12 -6.16 3.42
CA GLY A 30 3.99 -6.77 2.41
C GLY A 30 3.63 -6.41 0.96
N LEU A 31 2.71 -5.47 0.76
CA LEU A 31 2.34 -4.98 -0.57
C LEU A 31 3.51 -4.18 -1.20
N LYS A 32 3.75 -4.38 -2.49
CA LYS A 32 4.55 -3.46 -3.31
C LYS A 32 3.62 -2.50 -4.07
N SER A 33 3.88 -1.20 -3.98
CA SER A 33 3.15 -0.20 -4.79
C SER A 33 3.93 0.19 -6.04
N LEU A 34 3.20 0.52 -7.11
CA LEU A 34 3.69 1.15 -8.34
C LEU A 34 3.23 2.61 -8.42
#